data_AF-A0A091RU93-F1
#
_entry.id   AF-A0A091RU93-F1
#
_cell.length_a   1.000
_cell.length_b   1.000
_cell.length_c   1.000
_cell.angle_alpha   90.00
_cell.angle_beta   90.00
_cell.angle_gamma   90.00
#
_symmetry.space_group_name_H-M   'P 1'
#
loop_
_entity.id
_entity.type
_entity.pdbx_description
1 polymer ?
#
loop_
_entity_poly.entity_id
_entity_poly.type
_entity_poly.pdbx_seq_one_letter_code
_entity_poly.pdbx_strand_id
1 'polypeptide(L)'
;LEEITPRCVQDAGSILKQGYLEKRSREHSFFGSEWQRRWCVLNRSTFYYYANEKSKQPKGTFSIEHYSARLAPQLRKDSRKRCCFELTCSGKRTYE
;
A
#
# COMPACT_ATOMS: atom_id res chain seq x y z
N LEU A 1 14.37 -34.60 -3.91
CA LEU A 1 14.22 -33.33 -3.16
C LEU A 1 13.49 -32.39 -4.11
N GLU A 2 12.16 -32.30 -4.01
CA GLU A 2 11.38 -31.42 -4.89
C GLU A 2 11.72 -29.97 -4.55
N GLU A 3 12.34 -29.26 -5.50
CA GLU A 3 12.48 -27.82 -5.45
C GLU A 3 11.08 -27.21 -5.55
N ILE A 4 10.53 -26.82 -4.41
CA ILE A 4 9.34 -25.98 -4.35
C ILE A 4 9.76 -24.60 -4.83
N THR A 5 9.70 -24.39 -6.15
CA THR A 5 9.77 -23.05 -6.71
C THR A 5 8.55 -22.29 -6.17
N PRO A 6 8.71 -21.18 -5.42
CA PRO A 6 7.56 -20.41 -4.98
C PRO A 6 6.90 -19.86 -6.23
N ARG A 7 5.77 -20.47 -6.62
CA ARG A 7 5.02 -20.03 -7.79
C ARG A 7 4.63 -18.58 -7.52
N CYS A 8 5.17 -17.67 -8.32
CA CYS A 8 4.67 -16.32 -8.47
C CYS A 8 3.30 -16.42 -9.15
N VAL A 9 2.30 -16.99 -8.47
CA VAL A 9 0.93 -17.02 -8.96
C VAL A 9 0.38 -15.63 -8.73
N GLN A 10 0.66 -14.74 -9.70
CA GLN A 10 -0.24 -13.65 -10.00
C GLN A 10 -1.54 -14.29 -10.51
N ASP A 11 -2.33 -14.86 -9.59
CA ASP A 11 -3.69 -15.26 -9.90
C ASP A 11 -4.46 -13.95 -10.07
N ALA A 12 -4.51 -13.46 -11.32
CA ALA A 12 -5.22 -12.24 -11.66
C ALA A 12 -6.69 -12.31 -11.21
N GLY A 13 -7.26 -13.51 -11.03
CA GLY A 13 -8.61 -13.71 -10.51
C GLY A 13 -8.80 -13.33 -9.04
N SER A 14 -7.71 -13.11 -8.29
CA SER A 14 -7.74 -12.78 -6.86
C SER A 14 -7.46 -11.29 -6.54
N ILE A 15 -7.04 -10.52 -7.56
CA ILE A 15 -6.79 -9.08 -7.43
C ILE A 15 -8.12 -8.34 -7.44
N LEU A 16 -8.44 -7.69 -6.32
CA LEU A 16 -9.64 -6.87 -6.19
C LEU A 16 -9.44 -5.48 -6.77
N LYS A 17 -8.25 -4.90 -6.57
CA LYS A 17 -7.91 -3.58 -7.10
C LYS A 17 -6.40 -3.40 -7.18
N GLN A 18 -5.96 -2.64 -8.18
CA GLN A 18 -4.58 -2.19 -8.28
C GLN A 18 -4.51 -0.79 -8.90
N GLY A 19 -3.43 -0.08 -8.62
CA GLY A 19 -3.21 1.26 -9.14
C GLY A 19 -2.12 2.02 -8.41
N TYR A 20 -1.73 3.17 -8.95
CA TYR A 20 -0.80 4.07 -8.28
C TYR A 20 -1.49 4.85 -7.17
N LEU A 21 -0.85 4.89 -6.01
CA LEU A 21 -1.19 5.78 -4.89
C LEU A 21 0.07 6.49 -4.41
N GLU A 22 -0.10 7.67 -3.81
CA GLU A 22 0.95 8.31 -3.02
C GLU A 22 0.83 7.81 -1.59
N LYS A 23 1.86 7.11 -1.11
CA LYS A 23 1.91 6.57 0.24
C LYS A 23 2.78 7.45 1.14
N ARG A 24 2.34 7.74 2.36
CA ARG A 24 3.15 8.48 3.34
C ARG A 24 4.35 7.64 3.82
N SER A 25 5.54 8.24 3.75
CA SER A 25 6.80 7.69 4.26
C SER A 25 6.77 7.61 5.79
N ARG A 26 7.42 6.58 6.35
CA ARG A 26 7.66 6.51 7.80
C ARG A 26 8.82 7.38 8.24
N GLU A 27 9.84 7.47 7.38
CA GLU A 27 11.06 8.18 7.71
C GLU A 27 10.81 9.67 7.54
N HIS A 28 11.18 10.45 8.57
CA HIS A 28 11.36 11.89 8.47
C HIS A 28 12.50 12.14 7.48
N SER A 29 12.16 12.17 6.20
CA SER A 29 13.13 12.37 5.15
C SER A 29 13.47 13.86 5.11
N PHE A 30 14.66 14.23 5.57
CA PHE A 30 15.13 15.62 5.55
C PHE A 30 15.27 16.19 4.12
N PHE A 31 15.42 15.31 3.12
CA PHE A 31 15.63 15.67 1.72
C PHE A 31 14.66 14.99 0.75
N GLY A 32 13.66 14.27 1.27
CA GLY A 32 12.74 13.44 0.48
C GLY A 32 11.28 13.89 0.62
N SER A 33 10.49 13.65 -0.42
CA SER A 33 9.04 13.84 -0.35
C SER A 33 8.45 12.93 0.73
N GLU A 34 7.66 13.53 1.63
CA GLU A 34 6.84 12.82 2.62
C GLU A 34 5.94 11.77 1.94
N TRP A 35 5.45 12.08 0.74
CA TRP A 35 4.55 11.24 -0.03
C TRP A 35 5.30 10.57 -1.17
N GLN A 36 5.26 9.24 -1.22
CA GLN A 36 6.00 8.43 -2.17
C GLN A 36 5.04 7.68 -3.08
N ARG A 37 5.15 7.87 -4.40
CA ARG A 37 4.36 7.09 -5.37
C ARG A 37 4.69 5.60 -5.25
N ARG A 38 3.66 4.76 -5.14
CA ARG A 38 3.74 3.31 -5.05
C ARG A 38 2.71 2.68 -5.98
N TRP A 39 3.06 1.56 -6.58
CA TRP A 39 2.09 0.68 -7.20
C TRP A 39 1.48 -0.18 -6.10
N CYS A 40 0.18 -0.05 -5.88
CA CYS A 40 -0.53 -0.76 -4.82
C CYS A 40 -1.41 -1.86 -5.43
N VAL A 41 -1.43 -3.02 -4.79
CA VAL A 41 -2.25 -4.17 -5.19
C VAL A 41 -2.98 -4.67 -3.97
N LEU A 42 -4.31 -4.70 -4.03
CA LEU A 42 -5.16 -5.39 -3.08
C LEU A 42 -5.55 -6.74 -3.68
N ASN A 43 -5.03 -7.82 -3.11
CA ASN A 43 -5.35 -9.19 -3.47
C ASN A 43 -6.03 -9.86 -2.27
N ARG A 44 -7.31 -10.20 -2.42
CA ARG A 44 -8.20 -10.63 -1.32
C ARG A 44 -8.10 -9.69 -0.12
N SER A 45 -7.61 -10.15 1.02
CA SER A 45 -7.40 -9.35 2.23
C SER A 45 -5.96 -8.88 2.42
N THR A 46 -5.07 -9.06 1.44
CA THR A 46 -3.66 -8.63 1.54
C THR A 46 -3.39 -7.41 0.65
N PHE A 47 -2.83 -6.37 1.26
CA PHE A 47 -2.39 -5.17 0.58
C PHE A 47 -0.88 -5.18 0.38
N TYR A 48 -0.45 -5.08 -0.87
CA TYR A 48 0.95 -4.98 -1.27
C TYR A 48 1.22 -3.58 -1.83
N TYR A 49 2.43 -3.07 -1.59
CA TYR A 49 2.90 -1.86 -2.27
C TYR A 49 4.32 -2.05 -2.79
N TYR A 50 4.54 -1.64 -4.03
CA TYR A 50 5.76 -1.80 -4.80
C TYR A 50 6.34 -0.44 -5.15
N ALA A 51 7.63 -0.40 -5.50
CA ALA A 51 8.24 0.83 -6.00
C ALA A 51 7.58 1.29 -7.31
N ASN A 52 7.24 0.35 -8.20
CA ASN A 52 6.49 0.56 -9.44
C ASN A 52 5.80 -0.75 -9.87
N GLU A 53 4.99 -0.70 -10.91
CA GLU A 53 4.21 -1.84 -11.43
C GLU A 53 5.07 -3.02 -11.90
N LYS A 54 6.29 -2.76 -12.41
CA LYS A 54 7.21 -3.79 -12.92
C LYS A 54 8.09 -4.41 -11.83
N SER A 55 7.96 -3.96 -10.59
CA SER A 55 8.82 -4.42 -9.49
C SER A 55 8.47 -5.86 -9.11
N LYS A 56 9.50 -6.73 -9.06
CA LYS A 56 9.31 -8.14 -8.69
C LYS A 56 9.00 -8.36 -7.20
N GLN A 57 9.53 -7.49 -6.33
CA GLN A 57 9.36 -7.60 -4.88
C GLN A 57 8.62 -6.38 -4.31
N PRO A 58 7.68 -6.59 -3.37
CA PRO A 58 7.01 -5.49 -2.70
C PRO A 58 7.97 -4.76 -1.75
N LYS A 59 7.77 -3.44 -1.62
CA LYS A 59 8.39 -2.65 -0.55
C LYS A 59 7.74 -2.92 0.81
N GLY A 60 6.54 -3.50 0.82
CA GLY A 60 5.90 -4.04 2.01
C GLY A 60 4.55 -4.66 1.72
N THR A 61 4.07 -5.42 2.69
CA THR A 61 2.79 -6.14 2.66
C THR A 61 2.13 -6.07 4.02
N PHE A 62 0.80 -6.07 4.06
CA PHE A 62 0.02 -6.19 5.29
C PHE A 62 -1.39 -6.73 4.98
N SER A 63 -1.97 -7.46 5.94
CA SER A 63 -3.39 -7.82 5.88
C SER A 63 -4.25 -6.61 6.25
N ILE A 64 -5.32 -6.38 5.48
CA ILE A 64 -6.36 -5.38 5.77
C ILE A 64 -7.43 -5.90 6.73
N GLU A 65 -7.31 -7.14 7.21
CA GLU A 65 -8.25 -7.67 8.19
C GLU A 65 -8.24 -6.82 9.47
N HIS A 66 -9.45 -6.45 9.89
CA HIS A 66 -9.73 -5.57 11.03
C HIS A 66 -9.29 -4.11 10.85
N TYR A 67 -8.83 -3.72 9.66
CA TYR A 67 -8.62 -2.31 9.33
C TYR A 67 -9.93 -1.66 8.90
N SER A 68 -10.10 -0.41 9.31
CA SER A 68 -11.14 0.49 8.82
C SER A 68 -10.51 1.53 7.90
N ALA A 69 -11.17 1.79 6.77
CA ALA A 69 -10.80 2.88 5.85
C ALA A 69 -11.62 4.13 6.16
N ARG A 70 -10.97 5.30 6.16
CA ARG A 70 -11.67 6.59 6.23
C ARG A 70 -10.98 7.65 5.38
N LEU A 71 -11.76 8.61 4.87
CA LEU A 71 -11.21 9.80 4.26
C LEU A 71 -10.46 10.62 5.31
N ALA A 72 -9.32 11.19 4.91
CA ALA A 72 -8.42 11.87 5.83
C ALA A 72 -7.86 13.16 5.20
N PRO A 73 -8.72 14.16 4.92
CA PRO A 73 -8.31 15.40 4.25
C PRO A 73 -7.33 16.24 5.07
N GLN A 74 -7.22 16.00 6.38
CA GLN A 74 -6.24 16.65 7.25
C GLN A 74 -4.78 16.25 6.94
N LEU A 75 -4.54 15.16 6.20
CA LEU A 75 -3.19 14.65 5.90
C LEU A 75 -2.39 15.53 4.94
N ARG A 76 -3.04 16.40 4.16
CA ARG A 76 -2.39 17.32 3.22
C ARG A 76 -3.02 18.70 3.28
N LYS A 77 -2.22 19.71 2.96
CA LYS A 77 -2.66 21.12 2.87
C LYS A 77 -2.88 21.59 1.43
N ASP A 78 -2.44 20.81 0.45
CA ASP A 78 -2.54 21.13 -0.98
C ASP A 78 -3.89 20.71 -1.60
N SER A 79 -4.03 20.89 -2.91
CA SER A 79 -5.25 20.55 -3.66
C SER A 79 -5.60 19.06 -3.63
N ARG A 80 -4.65 18.18 -3.29
CA ARG A 80 -4.84 16.72 -3.23
C ARG A 80 -5.41 16.25 -1.90
N LYS A 81 -5.65 17.14 -0.93
CA LYS A 81 -6.25 16.79 0.37
C LYS A 81 -7.56 16.00 0.25
N ARG A 82 -8.36 16.25 -0.79
CA ARG A 82 -9.62 15.51 -1.02
C ARG A 82 -9.43 14.07 -1.54
N CYS A 83 -8.21 13.70 -1.90
CA CYS A 83 -7.83 12.37 -2.39
C CYS A 83 -7.14 11.52 -1.32
N CYS A 84 -7.11 11.99 -0.06
CA CYS A 84 -6.45 11.30 1.04
C CYS A 84 -7.42 10.38 1.79
N PHE A 85 -6.94 9.19 2.09
CA PHE A 85 -7.60 8.24 2.99
C PHE A 85 -6.54 7.53 3.82
N GLU A 86 -6.96 6.90 4.91
CA GLU A 86 -6.08 6.08 5.74
C GLU A 86 -6.75 4.77 6.13
N LEU A 87 -5.92 3.76 6.35
CA LEU A 87 -6.31 2.49 6.96
C LEU A 87 -5.84 2.49 8.41
N THR A 88 -6.77 2.30 9.34
CA THR A 88 -6.51 2.31 10.79
C THR A 88 -7.01 1.03 11.44
N CYS A 89 -6.30 0.57 12.47
CA CYS A 89 -6.72 -0.54 13.33
C CYS A 89 -6.10 -0.34 14.71
N SER A 90 -6.89 -0.48 15.78
CA SER A 90 -6.41 -0.24 17.15
C SER A 90 -5.21 -1.13 17.47
N GLY A 91 -4.15 -0.53 18.03
CA GLY A 91 -2.90 -1.23 18.34
C GLY A 91 -2.06 -1.66 17.13
N LYS A 92 -2.50 -1.36 15.90
CA LYS A 92 -1.71 -1.60 14.69
C LYS A 92 -1.29 -0.28 14.04
N ARG A 93 -0.38 -0.38 13.08
CA ARG A 93 0.09 0.77 12.31
C ARG A 93 -1.02 1.37 11.45
N THR A 94 -1.11 2.71 11.42
CA THR A 94 -1.86 3.43 10.39
C THR A 94 -1.11 3.46 9.05
N TYR A 95 -1.86 3.29 7.96
CA TYR A 95 -1.36 3.45 6.60
C TYR A 95 -2.10 4.58 5.91
N GLU A 96 -1.39 5.69 5.69
CA GLU A 96 -1.78 6.76 4.78
C GLU A 96 -1.10 6.63 3.41
#